data_AF-A0A2S0KVP5-F1
#
_entry.id   AF-A0A2S0KVP5-F1
#
_cell.length_a   1.000
_cell.length_b   1.000
_cell.length_c   1.000
_cell.angle_alpha   90.00
_cell.angle_beta   90.00
_cell.angle_gamma   90.00
#
_symmetry.space_group_name_H-M   'P 1'
#
loop_
_entity.id
_entity.type
_entity.pdbx_description
1 polymer ?
#
loop_
_entity_poly.entity_id
_entity_poly.type
_entity_poly.pdbx_seq_one_letter_code
_entity_poly.pdbx_strand_id
1 'polypeptide(L)'
;MPPAMILCGGQGTRLREVTELLPKPMVPIGEQPIVWHIMRCFAAFGVRRFILCLGYKREEFIDYFLNFHARSTDITVKLGKDHGIVYHGEAYEADWEVTLADTGIETMTGGRVRRASRYLAPEDREFFLTYGDGVADIDIGALLDFHRASDRLLTVSAVHPEGRFGEMKLDGDRVTGFAEKPLRTGSYVNGGFMVVDRQFLPRYLDDAEDCYFEAAPMREAMRDGEMAARRHEGFWQCMDTPREHRLLSDLWNSGAAPWTKYWQE
;
A
#
# COMPACT_ATOMS: atom_id res chain seq x y z
N MET A 1 -12.84 12.39 -0.35
CA MET A 1 -12.08 11.39 0.43
C MET A 1 -10.74 11.98 0.84
N PRO A 2 -10.19 11.57 2.01
CA PRO A 2 -8.81 11.88 2.39
C PRO A 2 -7.78 11.43 1.32
N PRO A 3 -6.58 12.04 1.26
CA PRO A 3 -5.51 11.54 0.40
C PRO A 3 -4.97 10.19 0.94
N ALA A 4 -4.31 9.43 0.07
CA ALA A 4 -3.62 8.19 0.46
C ALA A 4 -2.10 8.33 0.34
N MET A 5 -1.41 8.09 1.44
CA MET A 5 0.04 8.03 1.52
C MET A 5 0.51 6.57 1.44
N ILE A 6 1.43 6.26 0.53
CA ILE A 6 1.88 4.89 0.27
C ILE A 6 3.39 4.81 0.45
N LEU A 7 3.86 3.90 1.30
CA LEU A 7 5.27 3.70 1.58
C LEU A 7 5.93 2.92 0.44
N CYS A 8 6.81 3.59 -0.31
CA CYS A 8 7.41 3.05 -1.54
C CYS A 8 8.95 3.05 -1.56
N GLY A 9 9.62 3.53 -0.50
CA GLY A 9 11.05 3.81 -0.54
C GLY A 9 12.01 2.74 -0.02
N GLY A 10 11.50 1.60 0.48
CA GLY A 10 12.34 0.54 1.06
C GLY A 10 13.13 -0.27 0.02
N GLN A 11 14.28 -0.81 0.41
CA GLN A 11 15.20 -1.55 -0.47
C GLN A 11 14.70 -2.93 -0.93
N GLY A 12 13.65 -3.49 -0.31
CA GLY A 12 13.05 -4.76 -0.78
C GLY A 12 13.96 -6.00 -0.67
N THR A 13 14.87 -6.05 0.31
CA THR A 13 15.97 -7.02 0.42
C THR A 13 15.61 -8.51 0.47
N ARG A 14 14.31 -8.84 0.59
CA ARG A 14 13.76 -10.21 0.68
C ARG A 14 13.30 -10.80 -0.67
N LEU A 15 13.16 -9.98 -1.73
CA LEU A 15 12.69 -10.39 -3.07
C LEU A 15 13.80 -10.23 -4.13
N ARG A 16 15.03 -10.64 -3.79
CA ARG A 16 16.28 -10.24 -4.49
C ARG A 16 16.26 -10.41 -6.02
N GLU A 17 15.74 -11.51 -6.55
CA GLU A 17 15.78 -11.79 -8.00
C GLU A 17 15.02 -10.75 -8.85
N VAL A 18 13.96 -10.13 -8.33
CA VAL A 18 13.17 -9.11 -9.05
C VAL A 18 13.47 -7.70 -8.52
N THR A 19 13.80 -7.56 -7.23
CA THR A 19 14.08 -6.24 -6.64
C THR A 19 15.43 -5.65 -7.05
N GLU A 20 16.35 -6.49 -7.51
CA GLU A 20 17.59 -6.03 -8.14
C GLU A 20 17.33 -5.18 -9.38
N LEU A 21 16.16 -5.35 -10.04
CA LEU A 21 15.75 -4.57 -11.20
C LEU A 21 14.76 -3.46 -10.84
N LEU A 22 13.71 -3.74 -10.06
CA LEU A 22 12.67 -2.75 -9.73
C LEU A 22 12.44 -2.61 -8.22
N PRO A 23 12.10 -1.41 -7.70
CA PRO A 23 11.63 -1.30 -6.32
C PRO A 23 10.35 -2.14 -6.15
N LYS A 24 10.18 -2.77 -4.97
CA LYS A 24 9.08 -3.73 -4.72
C LYS A 24 7.67 -3.24 -5.15
N PRO A 25 7.27 -1.98 -4.87
CA PRO A 25 5.96 -1.48 -5.31
C PRO A 25 5.80 -1.35 -6.84
N MET A 26 6.90 -1.36 -7.59
CA MET A 26 6.93 -1.30 -9.05
C MET A 26 6.96 -2.69 -9.71
N VAL A 27 7.00 -3.77 -8.91
CA VAL A 27 6.93 -5.13 -9.45
C VAL A 27 5.53 -5.36 -10.06
N PRO A 28 5.45 -5.80 -11.32
CA PRO A 28 4.18 -5.93 -12.04
C PRO A 28 3.35 -7.12 -11.58
N ILE A 29 2.03 -6.92 -11.53
CA ILE A 29 1.00 -7.96 -11.48
C ILE A 29 0.14 -7.74 -12.73
N GLY A 30 0.26 -8.64 -13.70
CA GLY A 30 -0.21 -8.38 -15.06
C GLY A 30 0.55 -7.21 -15.68
N GLU A 31 -0.17 -6.27 -16.29
CA GLU A 31 0.44 -5.14 -17.01
C GLU A 31 0.76 -3.92 -16.12
N GLN A 32 0.39 -3.97 -14.84
CA GLN A 32 0.47 -2.82 -13.94
C GLN A 32 1.28 -3.15 -12.68
N PRO A 33 2.07 -2.21 -12.14
CA PRO A 33 2.81 -2.40 -10.90
C PRO A 33 1.86 -2.56 -9.71
N ILE A 34 2.25 -3.31 -8.67
CA ILE A 34 1.41 -3.51 -7.47
C ILE A 34 0.97 -2.18 -6.83
N VAL A 35 1.79 -1.12 -6.88
CA VAL A 35 1.40 0.20 -6.37
C VAL A 35 0.16 0.75 -7.10
N TRP A 36 0.03 0.51 -8.41
CA TRP A 36 -1.16 0.90 -9.17
C TRP A 36 -2.39 0.11 -8.69
N HIS A 37 -2.26 -1.20 -8.42
CA HIS A 37 -3.36 -2.01 -7.89
C HIS A 37 -3.82 -1.50 -6.52
N ILE A 38 -2.87 -1.11 -5.65
CA ILE A 38 -3.17 -0.52 -4.34
C ILE A 38 -3.90 0.82 -4.51
N MET A 39 -3.41 1.69 -5.40
CA MET A 39 -4.05 2.96 -5.71
C MET A 39 -5.47 2.77 -6.25
N ARG A 40 -5.69 1.78 -7.14
CA ARG A 40 -7.02 1.39 -7.62
C ARG A 40 -7.95 0.97 -6.48
N CYS A 41 -7.46 0.22 -5.49
CA CYS A 41 -8.27 -0.16 -4.31
C CYS A 41 -8.77 1.08 -3.54
N PHE A 42 -7.95 2.12 -3.39
CA PHE A 42 -8.39 3.37 -2.78
C PHE A 42 -9.30 4.19 -3.73
N ALA A 43 -8.98 4.23 -5.03
CA ALA A 43 -9.72 4.98 -6.03
C ALA A 43 -11.15 4.47 -6.24
N ALA A 44 -11.36 3.16 -6.07
CA ALA A 44 -12.69 2.54 -6.04
C ALA A 44 -13.65 3.17 -5.02
N PHE A 45 -13.11 3.81 -3.98
CA PHE A 45 -13.88 4.53 -2.95
C PHE A 45 -13.80 6.06 -3.09
N GLY A 46 -13.29 6.56 -4.22
CA GLY A 46 -13.21 8.00 -4.52
C GLY A 46 -11.97 8.71 -3.99
N VAL A 47 -10.92 7.99 -3.59
CA VAL A 47 -9.60 8.59 -3.31
C VAL A 47 -8.92 8.93 -4.64
N ARG A 48 -8.52 10.19 -4.81
CA ARG A 48 -7.91 10.68 -6.05
C ARG A 48 -6.53 11.32 -5.86
N ARG A 49 -6.17 11.68 -4.63
CA ARG A 49 -4.87 12.26 -4.30
C ARG A 49 -3.99 11.23 -3.62
N PHE A 50 -2.84 10.96 -4.21
CA PHE A 50 -1.89 9.95 -3.76
C PHE A 50 -0.54 10.61 -3.48
N ILE A 51 0.09 10.22 -2.37
CA ILE A 51 1.43 10.67 -1.99
C ILE A 51 2.30 9.42 -1.86
N LEU A 52 3.18 9.20 -2.83
CA LEU A 52 4.10 8.07 -2.81
C LEU A 52 5.38 8.49 -2.10
N CYS A 53 5.68 7.84 -0.96
CA CYS A 53 6.88 8.10 -0.18
C CYS A 53 8.07 7.35 -0.78
N LEU A 54 8.80 8.02 -1.67
CA LEU A 54 9.88 7.43 -2.47
C LEU A 54 11.24 7.49 -1.76
N GLY A 55 12.13 6.59 -2.16
CA GLY A 55 13.49 6.46 -1.67
C GLY A 55 14.35 5.69 -2.66
N TYR A 56 14.70 4.45 -2.33
CA TYR A 56 15.45 3.58 -3.23
C TYR A 56 14.77 3.47 -4.61
N LYS A 57 15.55 3.68 -5.69
CA LYS A 57 15.10 3.63 -7.09
C LYS A 57 13.88 4.48 -7.42
N ARG A 58 13.79 5.69 -6.85
CA ARG A 58 12.68 6.63 -7.12
C ARG A 58 12.45 6.94 -8.61
N GLU A 59 13.49 6.87 -9.44
CA GLU A 59 13.41 7.15 -10.88
C GLU A 59 12.40 6.25 -11.60
N GLU A 60 12.27 4.98 -11.19
CA GLU A 60 11.30 4.05 -11.78
C GLU A 60 9.85 4.52 -11.61
N PHE A 61 9.54 5.15 -10.48
CA PHE A 61 8.23 5.75 -10.24
C PHE A 61 8.04 7.00 -11.08
N ILE A 62 9.07 7.86 -11.17
CA ILE A 62 9.03 9.09 -11.96
C ILE A 62 8.78 8.74 -13.43
N ASP A 63 9.56 7.83 -14.00
CA ASP A 63 9.41 7.40 -15.39
C ASP A 63 8.06 6.74 -15.64
N TYR A 64 7.56 5.93 -14.70
CA TYR A 64 6.24 5.33 -14.83
C TYR A 64 5.12 6.38 -14.90
N PHE A 65 5.06 7.32 -13.96
CA PHE A 65 3.98 8.30 -13.89
C PHE A 65 4.12 9.41 -14.95
N LEU A 66 5.33 9.84 -15.31
CA LEU A 66 5.54 10.80 -16.42
C LEU A 66 5.11 10.21 -17.77
N ASN A 67 5.29 8.91 -17.97
CA ASN A 67 4.93 8.22 -19.21
C ASN A 67 3.59 7.49 -19.11
N PHE A 68 2.77 7.76 -18.08
CA PHE A 68 1.56 6.99 -17.81
C PHE A 68 0.59 6.98 -18.98
N HIS A 69 0.23 8.15 -19.52
CA HIS A 69 -0.64 8.23 -20.71
C HIS A 69 -0.07 7.50 -21.93
N ALA A 70 1.25 7.56 -22.12
CA ALA A 70 1.94 6.87 -23.21
C ALA A 70 1.92 5.34 -23.05
N ARG A 71 1.86 4.86 -21.81
CA ARG A 71 1.78 3.43 -21.46
C ARG A 71 0.35 2.91 -21.53
N SER A 72 -0.64 3.78 -21.33
CA SER A 72 -2.05 3.41 -21.24
C SER A 72 -2.83 3.59 -22.54
N THR A 73 -2.26 4.23 -23.56
CA THR A 73 -2.93 4.53 -24.84
C THR A 73 -1.99 4.32 -26.02
N ASP A 74 -2.54 4.11 -27.21
CA ASP A 74 -1.77 4.15 -28.44
C ASP A 74 -1.22 5.57 -28.66
N ILE A 75 0.02 5.69 -29.15
CA ILE A 75 0.65 7.00 -29.37
C ILE A 75 1.22 7.16 -30.77
N THR A 76 1.24 8.40 -31.25
CA THR A 76 2.06 8.81 -32.40
C THR A 76 3.11 9.80 -31.96
N VAL A 77 4.38 9.46 -32.18
CA VAL A 77 5.53 10.32 -31.90
C VAL A 77 6.02 10.93 -33.21
N LYS A 78 5.92 12.25 -33.35
CA LYS A 78 6.49 13.01 -34.46
C LYS A 78 7.93 13.38 -34.12
N LEU A 79 8.87 12.97 -34.97
CA LEU A 79 10.30 13.25 -34.84
C LEU A 79 10.72 14.35 -35.82
N GLY A 80 11.87 14.99 -35.57
CA GLY A 80 12.43 16.04 -36.44
C GLY A 80 12.09 17.46 -35.97
N LYS A 81 12.09 18.43 -36.89
CA LYS A 81 11.96 19.86 -36.56
C LYS A 81 10.60 20.19 -35.90
N ASP A 82 9.53 19.56 -36.39
CA ASP A 82 8.18 19.70 -35.83
C ASP A 82 7.84 18.45 -34.98
N HIS A 83 8.42 18.42 -33.78
CA HIS A 83 8.27 17.31 -32.84
C HIS A 83 6.99 17.43 -32.00
N GLY A 84 6.46 16.29 -31.56
CA GLY A 84 5.27 16.25 -30.69
C GLY A 84 4.75 14.84 -30.45
N ILE A 85 3.90 14.70 -29.45
CA ILE A 85 3.24 13.44 -29.08
C ILE A 85 1.73 13.62 -29.21
N VAL A 86 1.07 12.67 -29.86
CA VAL A 86 -0.38 12.56 -29.90
C VAL A 86 -0.77 11.27 -29.20
N TYR A 87 -1.66 11.37 -28.21
CA TYR A 87 -2.25 10.23 -27.51
C TYR A 87 -3.59 9.88 -28.16
N HIS A 88 -3.80 8.61 -28.46
CA HIS A 88 -5.01 8.10 -29.10
C HIS A 88 -5.87 7.39 -28.05
N GLY A 89 -6.77 8.14 -27.43
CA GLY A 89 -7.68 7.64 -26.39
C GLY A 89 -7.53 8.36 -25.06
N GLU A 90 -8.31 7.92 -24.09
CA GLU A 90 -8.24 8.40 -22.70
C GLU A 90 -7.60 7.31 -21.84
N ALA A 91 -6.71 7.71 -20.92
CA ALA A 91 -6.17 6.76 -19.95
C ALA A 91 -7.24 6.39 -18.91
N TYR A 92 -7.30 5.12 -18.50
CA TYR A 92 -8.28 4.59 -17.55
C TYR A 92 -8.33 5.35 -16.21
N GLU A 93 -7.23 5.97 -15.77
CA GLU A 93 -7.09 6.67 -14.48
C GLU A 93 -6.94 8.19 -14.64
N ALA A 94 -7.76 8.81 -15.48
CA ALA A 94 -7.59 10.20 -15.95
C ALA A 94 -7.64 11.32 -14.88
N ASP A 95 -7.98 11.02 -13.62
CA ASP A 95 -8.24 12.04 -12.59
C ASP A 95 -7.46 11.86 -11.28
N TRP A 96 -6.37 11.07 -11.30
CA TRP A 96 -5.49 10.93 -10.15
C TRP A 96 -4.45 12.06 -10.08
N GLU A 97 -4.29 12.63 -8.90
CA GLU A 97 -3.18 13.52 -8.55
C GLU A 97 -2.13 12.71 -7.76
N VAL A 98 -0.96 12.50 -8.35
CA VAL A 98 0.10 11.67 -7.75
C VAL A 98 1.32 12.52 -7.41
N THR A 99 1.56 12.72 -6.11
CA THR A 99 2.78 13.34 -5.60
C THR A 99 3.86 12.29 -5.43
N LEU A 100 4.98 12.47 -6.14
CA LEU A 100 6.19 11.64 -6.03
C LEU A 100 7.14 12.25 -5.00
N ALA A 101 6.91 11.97 -3.72
CA ALA A 101 7.63 12.60 -2.62
C ALA A 101 9.00 11.94 -2.41
N ASP A 102 10.09 12.70 -2.63
CA ASP A 102 11.41 12.29 -2.16
C ASP A 102 11.45 12.37 -0.63
N THR A 103 11.57 11.20 0.00
CA THR A 103 11.61 11.05 1.45
C THR A 103 12.95 10.55 1.96
N GLY A 104 13.97 10.43 1.10
CA GLY A 104 15.33 9.98 1.43
C GLY A 104 15.53 8.49 1.24
N ILE A 105 16.75 8.07 0.88
CA ILE A 105 17.06 6.65 0.59
C ILE A 105 17.08 5.82 1.88
N GLU A 106 17.74 6.32 2.91
CA GLU A 106 17.97 5.60 4.18
C GLU A 106 16.85 5.78 5.22
N THR A 107 15.85 6.60 4.91
CA THR A 107 14.77 6.94 5.85
C THR A 107 13.82 5.77 6.07
N MET A 108 13.48 5.50 7.32
CA MET A 108 12.55 4.45 7.71
C MET A 108 11.10 4.94 7.67
N THR A 109 10.16 4.02 7.86
CA THR A 109 8.72 4.21 7.57
C THR A 109 8.12 5.43 8.27
N GLY A 110 8.45 5.69 9.53
CA GLY A 110 7.94 6.83 10.30
C GLY A 110 8.49 8.17 9.81
N GLY A 111 9.81 8.25 9.62
CA GLY A 111 10.46 9.44 9.07
C GLY A 111 9.96 9.78 7.67
N ARG A 112 9.66 8.77 6.84
CA ARG A 112 9.06 8.98 5.50
C ARG A 112 7.68 9.61 5.59
N VAL A 113 6.82 9.10 6.45
CA VAL A 113 5.47 9.66 6.69
C VAL A 113 5.59 11.11 7.15
N ARG A 114 6.50 11.39 8.10
CA ARG A 114 6.74 12.76 8.58
C ARG A 114 7.20 13.69 7.47
N ARG A 115 8.18 13.28 6.65
CA ARG A 115 8.69 14.09 5.53
C ARG A 115 7.63 14.33 4.44
N ALA A 116 6.85 13.31 4.11
CA ALA A 116 5.79 13.40 3.11
C ALA A 116 4.56 14.20 3.59
N SER A 117 4.37 14.35 4.90
CA SER A 117 3.24 15.13 5.45
C SER A 117 3.19 16.59 5.01
N ARG A 118 4.30 17.15 4.49
CA ARG A 118 4.35 18.49 3.88
C ARG A 118 3.47 18.65 2.65
N TYR A 119 3.05 17.54 2.02
CA TYR A 119 2.17 17.53 0.85
C TYR A 119 0.69 17.35 1.21
N LEU A 120 0.36 17.20 2.50
CA LEU A 120 -1.04 17.23 2.95
C LEU A 120 -1.55 18.67 2.92
N ALA A 121 -2.72 18.87 2.31
CA ALA A 121 -3.37 20.18 2.24
C ALA A 121 -3.75 20.66 3.66
N PRO A 122 -3.84 21.96 3.92
CA PRO A 122 -4.21 22.48 5.26
C PRO A 122 -5.53 21.94 5.80
N GLU A 123 -6.50 21.66 4.92
CA GLU A 123 -7.82 21.12 5.23
C GLU A 123 -7.84 19.61 5.51
N ASP A 124 -6.75 18.89 5.20
CA ASP A 124 -6.65 17.44 5.42
C ASP A 124 -6.52 17.16 6.91
N ARG A 125 -7.63 16.70 7.52
CA ARG A 125 -7.69 16.33 8.94
C ARG A 125 -7.13 14.94 9.22
N GLU A 126 -7.33 14.03 8.28
CA GLU A 126 -6.91 12.64 8.30
C GLU A 126 -6.37 12.26 6.92
N PHE A 127 -5.61 11.17 6.84
CA PHE A 127 -5.13 10.60 5.59
C PHE A 127 -5.04 9.08 5.70
N PHE A 128 -5.14 8.39 4.56
CA PHE A 128 -4.84 6.96 4.54
C PHE A 128 -3.35 6.74 4.51
N LEU A 129 -2.87 5.70 5.21
CA LEU A 129 -1.49 5.25 5.15
C LEU A 129 -1.45 3.75 4.87
N THR A 130 -0.62 3.31 3.92
CA THR A 130 -0.41 1.89 3.70
C THR A 130 0.98 1.55 3.20
N TYR A 131 1.28 0.26 3.16
CA TYR A 131 2.47 -0.31 2.55
C TYR A 131 2.29 -0.46 1.04
N GLY A 132 3.35 -0.23 0.27
CA GLY A 132 3.34 -0.34 -1.19
C GLY A 132 3.42 -1.77 -1.73
N ASP A 133 3.10 -2.79 -0.94
CA ASP A 133 3.39 -4.19 -1.25
C ASP A 133 2.26 -5.18 -0.91
N GLY A 134 1.10 -4.70 -0.45
CA GLY A 134 -0.02 -5.53 -0.06
C GLY A 134 -1.33 -5.09 -0.69
N VAL A 135 -2.09 -6.05 -1.22
CA VAL A 135 -3.42 -5.84 -1.80
C VAL A 135 -4.48 -6.57 -0.97
N ALA A 136 -5.70 -6.02 -0.94
CA ALA A 136 -6.78 -6.55 -0.12
C ALA A 136 -8.16 -6.12 -0.66
N ASP A 137 -9.21 -6.84 -0.28
CA ASP A 137 -10.61 -6.46 -0.50
C ASP A 137 -11.21 -5.69 0.70
N ILE A 138 -10.37 -4.85 1.33
CA ILE A 138 -10.78 -3.99 2.44
C ILE A 138 -11.73 -2.90 1.93
N ASP A 139 -12.86 -2.76 2.60
CA ASP A 139 -13.76 -1.64 2.41
C ASP A 139 -13.16 -0.36 3.01
N ILE A 140 -12.64 0.52 2.15
CA ILE A 140 -11.97 1.77 2.54
C ILE A 140 -12.95 2.78 3.14
N GLY A 141 -14.20 2.82 2.64
CA GLY A 141 -15.24 3.69 3.19
C GLY A 141 -15.60 3.30 4.62
N ALA A 142 -15.86 2.01 4.84
CA ALA A 142 -16.18 1.50 6.17
C ALA A 142 -14.98 1.54 7.14
N LEU A 143 -13.74 1.51 6.62
CA LEU A 143 -12.53 1.76 7.42
C LEU A 143 -12.47 3.21 7.90
N LEU A 144 -12.75 4.17 7.03
CA LEU A 144 -12.79 5.60 7.36
C LEU A 144 -13.89 5.92 8.37
N ASP A 145 -15.10 5.38 8.16
CA ASP A 145 -16.22 5.60 9.08
C ASP A 145 -15.93 5.02 10.47
N PHE A 146 -15.29 3.84 10.53
CA PHE A 146 -14.86 3.24 11.79
C PHE A 146 -13.82 4.14 12.50
N HIS A 147 -12.83 4.67 11.77
CA HIS A 147 -11.81 5.54 12.35
C HIS A 147 -12.45 6.76 13.02
N ARG A 148 -13.32 7.47 12.30
CA ARG A 148 -14.04 8.65 12.79
C ARG A 148 -14.95 8.34 13.97
N ALA A 149 -15.54 7.15 14.03
CA ALA A 149 -16.35 6.72 15.16
C ALA A 149 -15.51 6.29 16.38
N SER A 150 -14.26 5.88 16.18
CA SER A 150 -13.38 5.41 17.25
C SER A 150 -12.76 6.54 18.09
N ASP A 151 -12.71 7.76 17.54
CA ASP A 151 -12.08 8.95 18.13
C ASP A 151 -10.61 8.70 18.55
N ARG A 152 -9.89 7.91 17.75
CA ARG A 152 -8.48 7.54 17.96
C ARG A 152 -7.62 8.11 16.84
N LEU A 153 -6.41 8.54 17.18
CA LEU A 153 -5.49 9.14 16.20
C LEU A 153 -4.97 8.17 15.13
N LEU A 154 -5.00 6.86 15.39
CA LEU A 154 -4.57 5.83 14.45
C LEU A 154 -5.58 4.68 14.41
N THR A 155 -5.99 4.27 13.21
CA THR A 155 -6.71 3.02 12.98
C THR A 155 -5.94 2.15 12.00
N VAL A 156 -5.78 0.87 12.35
CA VAL A 156 -5.10 -0.13 11.51
C VAL A 156 -6.09 -1.22 11.08
N SER A 157 -5.93 -1.74 9.86
CA SER A 157 -6.66 -2.93 9.42
C SER A 157 -6.00 -4.20 9.96
N ALA A 158 -6.68 -4.87 10.89
CA ALA A 158 -6.26 -6.15 11.46
C ALA A 158 -6.67 -7.29 10.53
N VAL A 159 -5.69 -7.99 9.94
CA VAL A 159 -5.88 -9.02 8.92
C VAL A 159 -5.33 -10.36 9.38
N HIS A 160 -5.73 -11.44 8.71
CA HIS A 160 -5.11 -12.75 8.87
C HIS A 160 -4.01 -12.94 7.83
N PRO A 161 -2.76 -13.23 8.22
CA PRO A 161 -1.77 -13.68 7.26
C PRO A 161 -2.11 -15.10 6.78
N GLU A 162 -1.72 -15.44 5.55
CA GLU A 162 -1.75 -16.85 5.13
C GLU A 162 -0.76 -17.67 5.96
N GLY A 163 -1.19 -18.86 6.38
CA GLY A 163 -0.32 -19.80 7.08
C GLY A 163 0.84 -20.24 6.19
N ARG A 164 2.08 -19.89 6.57
CA ARG A 164 3.30 -20.32 5.85
C ARG A 164 3.68 -21.76 6.12
N PHE A 165 3.24 -22.30 7.26
CA PHE A 165 3.58 -23.62 7.77
C PHE A 165 2.32 -24.37 8.22
N GLY A 166 2.45 -25.67 8.43
CA GLY A 166 1.41 -26.45 9.08
C GLY A 166 1.19 -26.00 10.52
N GLU A 167 -0.02 -25.56 10.85
CA GLU A 167 -0.39 -25.22 12.22
C GLU A 167 -0.84 -26.47 12.97
N MET A 168 -0.18 -26.75 14.09
CA MET A 168 -0.58 -27.79 15.04
C MET A 168 -1.36 -27.17 16.19
N LYS A 169 -2.53 -27.73 16.50
CA LYS A 169 -3.22 -27.50 17.78
C LYS A 169 -2.74 -28.55 18.77
N LEU A 170 -2.23 -28.09 19.91
CA LEU A 170 -1.69 -28.93 20.98
C LEU A 170 -2.58 -28.85 22.22
N ASP A 171 -2.74 -29.99 22.89
CA ASP A 171 -3.31 -30.13 24.24
C ASP A 171 -2.29 -30.92 25.09
N GLY A 172 -1.44 -30.19 25.81
CA GLY A 172 -0.19 -30.75 26.35
C GLY A 172 0.74 -31.21 25.22
N ASP A 173 1.23 -32.45 25.32
CA ASP A 173 2.06 -33.08 24.28
C ASP A 173 1.24 -33.76 23.16
N ARG A 174 -0.11 -33.72 23.25
CA ARG A 174 -1.00 -34.35 22.28
C ARG A 174 -1.38 -33.38 21.17
N VAL A 175 -1.12 -33.77 19.91
CA VAL A 175 -1.63 -33.07 18.73
C VAL A 175 -3.14 -33.35 18.59
N THR A 176 -3.96 -32.32 18.69
CA THR A 176 -5.44 -32.39 18.56
C THR A 176 -5.94 -31.91 17.20
N GLY A 177 -5.07 -31.28 16.40
CA GLY A 177 -5.37 -30.90 15.03
C GLY A 177 -4.12 -30.49 14.27
N PHE A 178 -4.14 -30.68 12.96
CA PHE A 178 -3.09 -30.23 12.04
C PHE A 178 -3.76 -29.62 10.81
N ALA A 179 -3.35 -28.42 10.43
CA ALA A 179 -3.77 -27.77 9.19
C ALA A 179 -2.52 -27.37 8.42
N GLU A 180 -2.26 -28.01 7.28
CA GLU A 180 -1.15 -27.63 6.41
C GLU A 180 -1.49 -26.31 5.71
N LYS A 181 -0.70 -25.26 5.97
CA LYS A 181 -0.85 -23.91 5.37
C LYS A 181 -2.30 -23.41 5.47
N PRO A 182 -2.82 -23.23 6.70
CA PRO A 182 -4.19 -22.80 6.87
C PRO A 182 -4.41 -21.46 6.19
N LEU A 183 -5.57 -21.30 5.57
CA LEU A 183 -5.98 -20.05 4.94
C LEU A 183 -6.07 -18.88 5.93
N ARG A 184 -6.15 -19.16 7.24
CA ARG A 184 -6.17 -18.17 8.33
C ARG A 184 -5.43 -18.73 9.53
N THR A 185 -4.48 -17.96 10.06
CA THR A 185 -3.88 -18.24 11.37
C THR A 185 -4.82 -17.76 12.49
N GLY A 186 -4.60 -18.23 13.72
CA GLY A 186 -5.40 -17.82 14.89
C GLY A 186 -5.17 -16.38 15.37
N SER A 187 -4.20 -15.65 14.81
CA SER A 187 -3.82 -14.30 15.24
C SER A 187 -4.01 -13.26 14.15
N TYR A 188 -4.39 -12.04 14.55
CA TYR A 188 -4.41 -10.89 13.66
C TYR A 188 -3.03 -10.24 13.58
N VAL A 189 -2.70 -9.70 12.41
CA VAL A 189 -1.51 -8.88 12.18
C VAL A 189 -1.90 -7.52 11.61
N ASN A 190 -0.95 -6.57 11.63
CA ASN A 190 -1.09 -5.29 10.93
C ASN A 190 -1.04 -5.52 9.42
N GLY A 191 -2.17 -5.32 8.73
CA GLY A 191 -2.27 -5.45 7.28
C GLY A 191 -1.94 -4.18 6.50
N GLY A 192 -1.51 -3.11 7.16
CA GLY A 192 -1.51 -1.77 6.58
C GLY A 192 -2.92 -1.21 6.53
N PHE A 193 -3.27 -0.54 5.43
CA PHE A 193 -4.57 0.10 5.20
C PHE A 193 -5.06 0.81 6.47
N MET A 194 -4.37 1.90 6.79
CA MET A 194 -4.53 2.64 8.01
C MET A 194 -5.23 3.96 7.73
N VAL A 195 -5.88 4.51 8.75
CA VAL A 195 -6.35 5.90 8.77
C VAL A 195 -5.63 6.60 9.90
N VAL A 196 -5.05 7.76 9.59
CA VAL A 196 -4.18 8.50 10.49
C VAL A 196 -4.69 9.93 10.59
N ASP A 197 -5.00 10.38 11.79
CA ASP A 197 -5.28 11.79 12.03
C ASP A 197 -4.00 12.61 11.91
N ARG A 198 -4.11 13.82 11.35
CA ARG A 198 -2.98 14.73 11.20
C ARG A 198 -2.32 15.06 12.56
N GLN A 199 -3.08 15.03 13.65
CA GLN A 199 -2.58 15.23 15.01
C GLN A 199 -1.64 14.11 15.47
N PHE A 200 -1.70 12.91 14.87
CA PHE A 200 -0.74 11.84 15.11
C PHE A 200 0.69 12.29 14.77
N LEU A 201 0.86 13.05 13.68
CA LEU A 201 2.16 13.43 13.14
C LEU A 201 3.04 14.17 14.16
N PRO A 202 2.66 15.34 14.72
CA PRO A 202 3.51 16.05 15.68
C PRO A 202 3.59 15.35 17.05
N ARG A 203 2.70 14.40 17.34
CA ARG A 203 2.64 13.73 18.64
C ARG A 203 3.53 12.48 18.72
N TYR A 204 3.60 11.72 17.63
CA TYR A 204 4.25 10.40 17.62
C TYR A 204 5.32 10.24 16.54
N LEU A 205 5.48 11.20 15.63
CA LEU A 205 6.47 11.13 14.56
C LEU A 205 7.45 12.30 14.59
N ASP A 206 8.73 11.96 14.52
CA ASP A 206 9.81 12.87 14.15
C ASP A 206 10.27 12.61 12.70
N ASP A 207 11.18 13.46 12.21
CA ASP A 207 11.75 13.34 10.86
C ASP A 207 13.09 12.57 10.84
N ALA A 208 13.38 11.84 11.92
CA ALA A 208 14.61 11.05 12.06
C ALA A 208 14.63 9.90 11.03
N GLU A 209 15.83 9.60 10.53
CA GLU A 209 15.99 8.57 9.49
C GLU A 209 15.74 7.16 10.01
N ASP A 210 15.98 6.91 11.28
CA ASP A 210 15.80 5.61 11.95
C ASP A 210 14.42 5.45 12.60
N CYS A 211 13.50 6.39 12.38
CA CYS A 211 12.14 6.30 12.89
C CYS A 211 11.30 5.28 12.09
N TYR A 212 11.07 4.11 12.68
CA TYR A 212 10.15 3.09 12.17
C TYR A 212 8.74 3.34 12.70
N PHE A 213 7.77 3.50 11.81
CA PHE A 213 6.36 3.71 12.14
C PHE A 213 5.83 2.61 13.07
N GLU A 214 6.20 1.36 12.78
CA GLU A 214 5.78 0.15 13.50
C GLU A 214 6.46 -0.02 14.87
N ALA A 215 7.44 0.82 15.20
CA ALA A 215 8.20 0.73 16.44
C ALA A 215 7.65 1.71 17.48
N ALA A 216 8.40 2.77 17.81
CA ALA A 216 8.01 3.73 18.83
C ALA A 216 6.66 4.41 18.55
N PRO A 217 6.36 4.92 17.33
CA PRO A 217 5.13 5.67 17.08
C PRO A 217 3.87 4.85 17.36
N MET A 218 3.74 3.66 16.77
CA MET A 218 2.58 2.78 17.03
C MET A 218 2.54 2.27 18.48
N ARG A 219 3.69 1.96 19.09
CA ARG A 219 3.75 1.46 20.48
C ARG A 219 3.31 2.53 21.47
N GLU A 220 3.71 3.77 21.26
CA GLU A 220 3.35 4.90 22.12
C GLU A 220 1.88 5.28 21.94
N ALA A 221 1.38 5.33 20.70
CA ALA A 221 -0.04 5.52 20.44
C ALA A 221 -0.89 4.41 21.09
N MET A 222 -0.46 3.16 21.02
CA MET A 222 -1.12 2.05 21.71
C MET A 222 -1.12 2.23 23.23
N ARG A 223 0.01 2.62 23.83
CA ARG A 223 0.12 2.88 25.27
C ARG A 223 -0.81 4.01 25.73
N ASP A 224 -0.93 5.05 24.91
CA ASP A 224 -1.77 6.21 25.19
C ASP A 224 -3.26 5.94 24.88
N GLY A 225 -3.59 4.76 24.31
CA GLY A 225 -4.95 4.40 23.92
C GLY A 225 -5.40 5.02 22.59
N GLU A 226 -4.51 5.67 21.84
CA GLU A 226 -4.78 6.38 20.58
C GLU A 226 -4.77 5.49 19.34
N MET A 227 -4.80 4.16 19.52
CA MET A 227 -4.76 3.19 18.43
C MET A 227 -5.97 2.26 18.48
N ALA A 228 -6.71 2.20 17.38
CA ALA A 228 -7.80 1.25 17.14
C ALA A 228 -7.42 0.24 16.05
N ALA A 229 -8.08 -0.93 16.07
CA ALA A 229 -7.92 -1.96 15.05
C ALA A 229 -9.28 -2.35 14.48
N ARG A 230 -9.46 -2.16 13.17
CA ARG A 230 -10.64 -2.64 12.45
C ARG A 230 -10.34 -4.02 11.88
N ARG A 231 -11.11 -5.03 12.29
CA ARG A 231 -10.93 -6.40 11.80
C ARG A 231 -11.37 -6.50 10.34
N HIS A 232 -10.54 -7.13 9.51
CA HIS A 232 -10.85 -7.49 8.14
C HIS A 232 -10.76 -9.00 7.99
N GLU A 233 -11.90 -9.60 7.67
CA GLU A 233 -12.05 -11.04 7.50
C GLU A 233 -11.96 -11.49 6.04
N GLY A 234 -11.73 -10.56 5.11
CA GLY A 234 -11.63 -10.85 3.69
C GLY A 234 -10.23 -11.26 3.24
N PHE A 235 -9.98 -11.11 1.94
CA PHE A 235 -8.69 -11.33 1.31
C PHE A 235 -7.71 -10.21 1.68
N TRP A 236 -6.49 -10.60 2.05
CA TRP A 236 -5.33 -9.73 2.18
C TRP A 236 -4.09 -10.53 1.83
N GLN A 237 -3.19 -9.96 1.03
CA GLN A 237 -1.97 -10.63 0.62
C GLN A 237 -0.84 -9.62 0.38
N CYS A 238 0.29 -9.81 1.07
CA CYS A 238 1.53 -9.10 0.77
C CYS A 238 2.34 -9.81 -0.32
N MET A 239 3.26 -9.10 -0.98
CA MET A 239 4.09 -9.62 -2.05
C MET A 239 5.59 -9.68 -1.66
N ASP A 240 5.93 -10.30 -0.54
CA ASP A 240 7.33 -10.38 -0.02
C ASP A 240 8.22 -11.38 -0.77
N THR A 241 7.63 -12.37 -1.42
CA THR A 241 8.33 -13.53 -1.98
C THR A 241 7.91 -13.82 -3.43
N PRO A 242 8.75 -14.53 -4.23
CA PRO A 242 8.38 -14.93 -5.58
C PRO A 242 7.16 -15.88 -5.63
N ARG A 243 6.84 -16.56 -4.51
CA ARG A 243 5.63 -17.37 -4.39
C ARG A 243 4.39 -16.49 -4.33
N GLU A 244 4.42 -15.44 -3.52
CA GLU A 244 3.31 -14.50 -3.36
C GLU A 244 3.10 -13.67 -4.63
N HIS A 245 4.19 -13.27 -5.32
CA HIS A 245 4.10 -12.63 -6.64
C HIS A 245 3.39 -13.52 -7.68
N ARG A 246 3.76 -14.81 -7.76
CA ARG A 246 3.08 -15.77 -8.64
C ARG A 246 1.60 -15.94 -8.28
N LEU A 247 1.29 -16.09 -6.99
CA LEU A 247 -0.10 -16.19 -6.51
C LEU A 247 -0.94 -14.98 -6.99
N LEU A 248 -0.44 -13.77 -6.76
CA LEU A 248 -1.15 -12.56 -7.19
C LEU A 248 -1.26 -12.47 -8.72
N SER A 249 -0.21 -12.86 -9.46
CA SER A 249 -0.24 -12.89 -10.91
C SER A 249 -1.27 -13.89 -11.46
N ASP A 250 -1.36 -15.08 -10.87
CA ASP A 250 -2.33 -16.11 -11.26
C ASP A 250 -3.78 -15.67 -10.97
N LEU A 251 -4.01 -15.05 -9.81
CA LEU A 251 -5.31 -14.47 -9.46
C LEU A 251 -5.72 -13.35 -10.44
N TRP A 252 -4.78 -12.49 -10.84
CA TRP A 252 -5.03 -11.46 -11.84
C TRP A 252 -5.32 -12.04 -13.22
N ASN A 253 -4.47 -12.93 -13.71
CA ASN A 253 -4.57 -13.51 -15.06
C ASN A 253 -5.83 -14.38 -15.25
N SER A 254 -6.33 -14.97 -14.17
CA SER A 254 -7.59 -15.72 -14.19
C SER A 254 -8.85 -14.85 -14.12
N GLY A 255 -8.71 -13.52 -13.93
CA GLY A 255 -9.83 -12.60 -13.72
C GLY A 255 -10.50 -12.75 -12.35
N ALA A 256 -9.85 -13.42 -11.40
CA ALA A 256 -10.40 -13.75 -10.08
C ALA A 256 -9.69 -13.02 -8.93
N ALA A 257 -9.01 -11.91 -9.22
CA ALA A 257 -8.28 -11.10 -8.25
C ALA A 257 -9.20 -10.50 -7.18
N PRO A 258 -9.18 -10.97 -5.91
CA PRO A 258 -10.19 -10.55 -4.93
C PRO A 258 -10.13 -9.06 -4.57
N TRP A 259 -8.95 -8.43 -4.71
CA TRP A 259 -8.78 -7.00 -4.41
C TRP A 259 -9.47 -6.08 -5.44
N THR A 260 -9.97 -6.61 -6.56
CA THR A 260 -10.75 -5.84 -7.54
C THR A 260 -12.24 -5.77 -7.20
N LYS A 261 -12.68 -6.39 -6.10
CA LYS A 261 -14.09 -6.52 -5.69
C LYS A 261 -14.92 -5.23 -5.76
N TYR A 262 -14.32 -4.07 -5.47
CA TYR A 262 -15.01 -2.78 -5.46
C TYR A 262 -14.69 -1.91 -6.67
N TRP A 263 -13.87 -2.39 -7.61
CA TRP A 263 -13.52 -1.63 -8.79
C TRP A 263 -14.76 -1.59 -9.69
N GLN A 264 -15.23 -0.40 -10.01
CA GLN A 264 -16.28 -0.23 -11.01
C GLN A 264 -15.69 -0.51 -12.40
N GLU A 265 -16.49 -1.10 -13.29
CA GLU A 265 -16.17 -1.28 -14.70
C GLU A 265 -16.07 0.06 -15.44
#